data_AF-A0A1D9GSM6-F1
#
_entry.id   AF-A0A1D9GSM6-F1
#
_cell.length_a   1.000
_cell.length_b   1.000
_cell.length_c   1.000
_cell.angle_alpha   90.00
_cell.angle_beta   90.00
_cell.angle_gamma   90.00
#
_symmetry.space_group_name_H-M   'P 1'
#
loop_
_entity.id
_entity.type
_entity.pdbx_description
1 polymer ?
#
loop_
_entity_poly.entity_id
_entity_poly.type
_entity_poly.pdbx_seq_one_letter_code
_entity_poly.pdbx_strand_id
1 'polypeptide(L)'
;MACQKVLDVAGVGGKITLGGKVYAVDAPLKFYAGQSWVAAGGINVVGGGSEIRLTAPASSVVEPANPTAVTYGFNPVGIYFNAQTYGDAGLSLYNTSYAKPDQCAYRADKDAAAGLLLDSNVSLQCYFNKINQPRAFASGVGGVGIRFTRGANANQVFGGKCGSSTRGMEFLSLSSGNYIAGTDFENNTDRHIRVDAPNNMFFGVHMETAPIGFDITVNGTHTVRIGTSFATNVTVQVQDASVHGAVLETRNDSTTGGVTGELKFGPMRGRSSYFTTSSICMIDFDIYNSAAAGLIQYFRNMVTSGECSVSYYKGDGSGVVTIKLNASTGEISSRDILQSDNAGANTRRVMRRASIPTSGFYNVGDVVERVNPTAANPVTRWVCIAGGSPGTWQATAWIVVRGPTSSRPNLGAADVGVEYLDTTLVGAGKPIRWTGAAWVDMAGAIV
;
A
#
# COMPACT_ATOMS: atom_id res chain seq x y z
N MET A 1 -12.83 8.47 -52.40
CA MET A 1 -13.34 7.30 -53.16
C MET A 1 -12.30 6.22 -53.52
N ALA A 2 -11.13 6.54 -54.10
CA ALA A 2 -10.18 5.50 -54.56
C ALA A 2 -9.64 4.59 -53.44
N CYS A 3 -9.28 5.17 -52.28
CA CYS A 3 -8.83 4.38 -51.13
C CYS A 3 -9.87 3.35 -50.68
N GLN A 4 -11.15 3.74 -50.56
CA GLN A 4 -12.21 2.83 -50.11
C GLN A 4 -12.37 1.64 -51.04
N LYS A 5 -12.33 1.84 -52.37
CA LYS A 5 -12.44 0.74 -53.34
C LYS A 5 -11.35 -0.32 -53.14
N VAL A 6 -10.13 0.08 -52.77
CA VAL A 6 -9.04 -0.86 -52.49
C VAL A 6 -9.34 -1.69 -51.24
N LEU A 7 -9.91 -1.05 -50.20
CA LEU A 7 -10.32 -1.74 -48.97
C LEU A 7 -11.47 -2.72 -49.23
N ASP A 8 -12.45 -2.32 -50.04
CA ASP A 8 -13.59 -3.15 -50.41
C ASP A 8 -13.15 -4.39 -51.20
N VAL A 9 -12.19 -4.21 -52.12
CA VAL A 9 -11.60 -5.32 -52.90
C VAL A 9 -10.82 -6.28 -52.00
N ALA A 10 -10.10 -5.77 -51.00
CA ALA A 10 -9.40 -6.62 -50.03
C ALA A 10 -10.38 -7.39 -49.13
N GLY A 11 -11.51 -6.77 -48.76
CA GLY A 11 -12.59 -7.40 -48.01
C GLY A 11 -12.20 -7.89 -46.60
N VAL A 12 -13.02 -8.80 -46.07
CA VAL A 12 -12.84 -9.45 -44.76
C VAL A 12 -11.56 -10.28 -44.74
N GLY A 13 -10.73 -10.10 -43.70
CA GLY A 13 -9.42 -10.76 -43.59
C GLY A 13 -8.36 -10.26 -44.58
N GLY A 14 -8.72 -9.31 -45.44
CA GLY A 14 -7.84 -8.78 -46.47
C GLY A 14 -6.61 -8.07 -45.91
N LYS A 15 -5.53 -8.04 -46.70
CA LYS A 15 -4.30 -7.31 -46.37
C LYS A 15 -4.06 -6.19 -47.37
N ILE A 16 -3.82 -4.99 -46.87
CA ILE A 16 -3.50 -3.80 -47.67
C ILE A 16 -2.11 -3.29 -47.29
N THR A 17 -1.35 -2.86 -48.30
CA THR A 17 -0.06 -2.19 -48.11
C THR A 17 -0.16 -0.73 -48.56
N LEU A 18 0.22 0.20 -47.69
CA LEU A 18 0.29 1.64 -47.97
C LEU A 18 1.72 2.04 -48.29
N GLY A 19 1.93 2.79 -49.37
CA GLY A 19 3.23 3.02 -49.98
C GLY A 19 3.98 4.28 -49.51
N GLY A 20 4.04 4.57 -48.21
CA GLY A 20 4.83 5.68 -47.67
C GLY A 20 4.39 7.07 -48.18
N LYS A 21 3.08 7.25 -48.40
CA LYS A 21 2.48 8.46 -48.97
C LYS A 21 1.43 9.05 -48.04
N VAL A 22 1.01 10.28 -48.34
CA VAL A 22 -0.17 10.91 -47.75
C VAL A 22 -1.39 10.58 -48.61
N TYR A 23 -2.40 9.97 -47.99
CA TYR A 23 -3.69 9.62 -48.58
C TYR A 23 -4.74 10.57 -48.04
N ALA A 24 -5.09 11.60 -48.81
CA ALA A 24 -6.17 12.52 -48.47
C ALA A 24 -7.53 11.82 -48.66
N VAL A 25 -8.38 11.90 -47.64
CA VAL A 25 -9.74 11.35 -47.63
C VAL A 25 -10.72 12.41 -47.13
N ASP A 26 -11.89 12.45 -47.74
CA ASP A 26 -12.98 13.39 -47.44
C ASP A 26 -14.10 12.73 -46.62
N ALA A 27 -13.98 11.44 -46.33
CA ALA A 27 -14.90 10.65 -45.52
C ALA A 27 -14.13 9.54 -44.78
N PRO A 28 -14.69 8.97 -43.70
CA PRO A 28 -14.07 7.87 -42.98
C PRO A 28 -13.87 6.66 -43.89
N LEU A 29 -12.68 6.06 -43.86
CA LEU A 29 -12.44 4.77 -44.50
C LEU A 29 -13.02 3.64 -43.66
N LYS A 30 -13.71 2.72 -44.33
CA LYS A 30 -14.38 1.57 -43.72
C LYS A 30 -13.48 0.35 -43.74
N PHE A 31 -13.16 -0.20 -42.57
CA PHE A 31 -12.44 -1.48 -42.46
C PHE A 31 -13.38 -2.65 -42.19
N TYR A 32 -12.95 -3.84 -42.60
CA TYR A 32 -13.68 -5.09 -42.42
C TYR A 32 -13.06 -5.95 -41.32
N ALA A 33 -13.84 -6.91 -40.81
CA ALA A 33 -13.37 -7.87 -39.81
C ALA A 33 -12.09 -8.59 -40.28
N GLY A 34 -11.11 -8.71 -39.40
CA GLY A 34 -9.83 -9.39 -39.64
C GLY A 34 -8.86 -8.64 -40.57
N GLN A 35 -9.23 -7.47 -41.07
CA GLN A 35 -8.43 -6.76 -42.07
C GLN A 35 -7.12 -6.23 -41.47
N SER A 36 -6.04 -6.28 -42.25
CA SER A 36 -4.71 -5.84 -41.82
C SER A 36 -4.15 -4.78 -42.77
N TRP A 37 -3.76 -3.63 -42.23
CA TRP A 37 -3.25 -2.51 -43.04
C TRP A 37 -1.80 -2.24 -42.65
N VAL A 38 -0.87 -2.32 -43.60
CA VAL A 38 0.56 -2.21 -43.31
C VAL A 38 1.15 -1.04 -44.08
N ALA A 39 1.73 -0.08 -43.37
CA ALA A 39 2.48 1.00 -43.98
C ALA A 39 3.93 0.59 -44.31
N ALA A 40 4.39 0.94 -45.49
CA ALA A 40 5.81 0.97 -45.82
C ALA A 40 6.44 2.22 -45.16
N GLY A 41 7.62 2.04 -44.55
CA GLY A 41 8.44 3.14 -43.99
C GLY A 41 8.20 3.48 -42.51
N GLY A 42 7.32 2.76 -41.81
CA GLY A 42 7.03 2.99 -40.40
C GLY A 42 6.25 4.30 -40.14
N ILE A 43 6.15 4.67 -38.85
CA ILE A 43 5.52 5.92 -38.42
C ILE A 43 6.49 7.06 -38.67
N ASN A 44 6.13 8.03 -39.51
CA ASN A 44 6.83 9.29 -39.52
C ASN A 44 5.86 10.46 -39.40
N VAL A 45 5.71 10.96 -38.18
CA VAL A 45 4.92 12.16 -37.84
C VAL A 45 5.55 13.44 -38.44
N VAL A 46 6.83 13.38 -38.84
CA VAL A 46 7.63 14.51 -39.36
C VAL A 46 7.81 14.43 -40.89
N GLY A 47 7.15 13.47 -41.56
CA GLY A 47 7.10 13.34 -43.02
C GLY A 47 7.92 12.17 -43.60
N GLY A 48 7.35 11.43 -44.54
CA GLY A 48 8.00 10.27 -45.21
C GLY A 48 7.44 8.89 -44.84
N GLY A 49 6.48 8.82 -43.91
CA GLY A 49 5.71 7.61 -43.57
C GLY A 49 4.35 7.58 -44.27
N SER A 50 3.57 6.51 -44.06
CA SER A 50 2.20 6.46 -44.59
C SER A 50 1.25 7.22 -43.68
N GLU A 51 0.58 8.24 -44.23
CA GLU A 51 -0.42 9.05 -43.54
C GLU A 51 -1.77 8.92 -44.23
N ILE A 52 -2.83 8.73 -43.47
CA ILE A 52 -4.20 8.91 -43.95
C ILE A 52 -4.74 10.18 -43.31
N ARG A 53 -5.07 11.18 -44.15
CA ARG A 53 -5.43 12.52 -43.70
C ARG A 53 -6.86 12.85 -44.08
N LEU A 54 -7.66 13.21 -43.08
CA LEU A 54 -9.00 13.72 -43.30
C LEU A 54 -8.94 15.17 -43.81
N THR A 55 -9.71 15.51 -44.83
CA THR A 55 -9.75 16.86 -45.45
C THR A 55 -11.12 17.52 -45.41
N ALA A 56 -12.11 16.87 -44.80
CA ALA A 56 -13.47 17.37 -44.63
C ALA A 56 -14.08 16.82 -43.33
N PRO A 57 -15.06 17.50 -42.71
CA PRO A 57 -15.67 17.06 -41.45
C PRO A 57 -16.18 15.62 -41.49
N ALA A 58 -15.83 14.81 -40.50
CA ALA A 58 -16.29 13.43 -40.36
C ALA A 58 -16.25 12.95 -38.89
N SER A 59 -16.66 11.71 -38.64
CA SER A 59 -16.51 11.06 -37.32
C SER A 59 -15.05 10.73 -37.03
N SER A 60 -14.33 10.14 -37.98
CA SER A 60 -12.93 9.74 -37.82
C SER A 60 -12.24 9.55 -39.17
N VAL A 61 -10.92 9.30 -39.17
CA VAL A 61 -10.22 8.90 -40.41
C VAL A 61 -10.62 7.49 -40.84
N VAL A 62 -10.81 6.59 -39.85
CA VAL A 62 -11.06 5.16 -40.07
C VAL A 62 -12.03 4.63 -39.02
N GLU A 63 -13.03 3.87 -39.47
CA GLU A 63 -14.07 3.26 -38.63
C GLU A 63 -14.56 1.92 -39.22
N PRO A 64 -15.23 1.04 -38.44
CA PRO A 64 -15.70 -0.24 -38.95
C PRO A 64 -16.76 -0.06 -40.04
N ALA A 65 -16.75 -0.97 -41.03
CA ALA A 65 -17.75 -1.00 -42.09
C ALA A 65 -19.16 -1.29 -41.56
N ASN A 66 -19.28 -2.09 -40.49
CA ASN A 66 -20.54 -2.43 -39.87
C ASN A 66 -20.57 -2.06 -38.38
N PRO A 67 -20.97 -0.83 -38.03
CA PRO A 67 -20.92 -0.35 -36.65
C PRO A 67 -22.01 -0.98 -35.75
N THR A 68 -23.04 -1.62 -36.29
CA THR A 68 -24.12 -2.21 -35.48
C THR A 68 -23.79 -3.61 -34.95
N ALA A 69 -22.74 -4.25 -35.49
CA ALA A 69 -22.26 -5.55 -35.06
C ALA A 69 -20.82 -5.45 -34.51
N VAL A 70 -20.43 -6.41 -33.68
CA VAL A 70 -19.03 -6.51 -33.24
C VAL A 70 -18.16 -6.85 -34.45
N THR A 71 -17.22 -5.96 -34.77
CA THR A 71 -16.19 -6.22 -35.78
C THR A 71 -15.02 -6.92 -35.09
N TYR A 72 -14.70 -8.13 -35.52
CA TYR A 72 -13.60 -8.90 -34.94
C TYR A 72 -12.31 -8.69 -35.75
N GLY A 73 -11.30 -8.12 -35.11
CA GLY A 73 -9.97 -7.94 -35.66
C GLY A 73 -9.86 -6.73 -36.60
N PHE A 74 -8.84 -5.93 -36.35
CA PHE A 74 -8.32 -4.91 -37.25
C PHE A 74 -6.88 -4.64 -36.83
N ASN A 75 -5.93 -4.82 -37.74
CA ASN A 75 -4.50 -4.81 -37.40
C ASN A 75 -3.75 -3.76 -38.25
N PRO A 76 -3.91 -2.46 -37.96
CA PRO A 76 -3.12 -1.43 -38.60
C PRO A 76 -1.70 -1.43 -38.05
N VAL A 77 -0.71 -1.31 -38.94
CA VAL A 77 0.72 -1.29 -38.61
C VAL A 77 1.42 -0.16 -39.33
N GLY A 78 2.11 0.72 -38.59
CA GLY A 78 2.97 1.76 -39.18
C GLY A 78 2.23 3.00 -39.70
N ILE A 79 0.93 3.16 -39.41
CA ILE A 79 0.08 4.18 -40.06
C ILE A 79 -0.10 5.40 -39.17
N TYR A 80 0.01 6.60 -39.76
CA TYR A 80 -0.39 7.85 -39.12
C TYR A 80 -1.81 8.25 -39.54
N PHE A 81 -2.75 8.18 -38.60
CA PHE A 81 -4.14 8.62 -38.78
C PHE A 81 -4.29 10.08 -38.34
N ASN A 82 -4.48 10.98 -39.30
CA ASN A 82 -4.53 12.42 -39.06
C ASN A 82 -5.93 12.99 -39.36
N ALA A 83 -6.74 13.14 -38.32
CA ALA A 83 -8.07 13.75 -38.41
C ALA A 83 -8.05 15.28 -38.46
N GLN A 84 -6.91 15.92 -38.13
CA GLN A 84 -6.80 17.37 -37.96
C GLN A 84 -7.97 17.90 -37.12
N THR A 85 -8.54 19.06 -37.48
CA THR A 85 -9.75 19.63 -36.84
C THR A 85 -11.06 19.07 -37.40
N TYR A 86 -11.00 18.08 -38.30
CA TYR A 86 -12.17 17.60 -39.03
C TYR A 86 -12.89 16.41 -38.37
N GLY A 87 -12.17 15.58 -37.61
CA GLY A 87 -12.69 14.34 -37.03
C GLY A 87 -12.78 14.36 -35.51
N ASP A 88 -13.73 13.60 -34.96
CA ASP A 88 -13.80 13.29 -33.52
C ASP A 88 -12.75 12.27 -33.10
N ALA A 89 -12.21 11.49 -34.04
CA ALA A 89 -11.07 10.62 -33.79
C ALA A 89 -10.08 10.48 -34.95
N GLY A 90 -8.80 10.28 -34.63
CA GLY A 90 -7.81 9.80 -35.59
C GLY A 90 -8.18 8.39 -36.06
N LEU A 91 -8.23 7.43 -35.13
CA LEU A 91 -8.72 6.08 -35.36
C LEU A 91 -9.89 5.78 -34.41
N SER A 92 -11.01 5.33 -34.96
CA SER A 92 -12.15 4.83 -34.18
C SER A 92 -12.23 3.31 -34.27
N LEU A 93 -12.22 2.66 -33.12
CA LEU A 93 -12.42 1.21 -32.97
C LEU A 93 -13.78 0.91 -32.35
N TYR A 94 -14.80 1.67 -32.75
CA TYR A 94 -16.17 1.48 -32.31
C TYR A 94 -16.62 0.03 -32.53
N ASN A 95 -17.21 -0.60 -31.51
CA ASN A 95 -17.67 -1.99 -31.58
C ASN A 95 -16.64 -2.99 -32.14
N THR A 96 -15.35 -2.74 -31.95
CA THR A 96 -14.29 -3.59 -32.51
C THR A 96 -13.62 -4.39 -31.39
N SER A 97 -13.55 -5.70 -31.53
CA SER A 97 -12.85 -6.59 -30.59
C SER A 97 -11.60 -7.19 -31.22
N TYR A 98 -10.60 -7.48 -30.41
CA TYR A 98 -9.31 -8.08 -30.82
C TYR A 98 -8.55 -7.30 -31.89
N ALA A 99 -8.80 -5.99 -32.02
CA ALA A 99 -7.92 -5.12 -32.80
C ALA A 99 -6.53 -5.09 -32.18
N LYS A 100 -5.51 -5.01 -33.05
CA LYS A 100 -4.10 -4.90 -32.66
C LYS A 100 -3.44 -3.75 -33.42
N PRO A 101 -3.76 -2.48 -33.09
CA PRO A 101 -2.96 -1.38 -33.57
C PRO A 101 -1.53 -1.54 -33.05
N ASP A 102 -0.58 -1.52 -33.96
CA ASP A 102 0.83 -1.67 -33.65
C ASP A 102 1.62 -0.63 -34.42
N GLN A 103 2.53 0.08 -33.77
CA GLN A 103 3.31 1.09 -34.48
C GLN A 103 2.43 2.07 -35.28
N CYS A 104 1.26 2.51 -34.79
CA CYS A 104 0.49 3.61 -35.38
C CYS A 104 0.69 4.99 -34.70
N ALA A 105 0.33 6.08 -35.36
CA ALA A 105 0.19 7.38 -34.70
C ALA A 105 -1.19 7.94 -34.96
N TYR A 106 -1.66 8.80 -34.05
CA TYR A 106 -3.01 9.36 -34.13
C TYR A 106 -3.00 10.84 -33.81
N ARG A 107 -3.72 11.64 -34.58
CA ARG A 107 -3.90 13.07 -34.34
C ARG A 107 -5.36 13.48 -34.54
N ALA A 108 -5.93 14.18 -33.57
CA ALA A 108 -7.23 14.85 -33.70
C ALA A 108 -7.25 16.17 -32.91
N ASP A 109 -7.36 17.29 -33.62
CA ASP A 109 -7.27 18.64 -33.05
C ASP A 109 -8.64 19.29 -32.83
N LYS A 110 -9.74 18.58 -33.12
CA LYS A 110 -11.09 19.04 -32.80
C LYS A 110 -11.32 18.99 -31.28
N ASP A 111 -12.12 19.91 -30.76
CA ASP A 111 -12.47 19.93 -29.34
C ASP A 111 -13.14 18.62 -28.91
N ALA A 112 -12.76 18.14 -27.74
CA ALA A 112 -13.15 16.86 -27.16
C ALA A 112 -12.84 15.62 -28.03
N ALA A 113 -12.05 15.74 -29.10
CA ALA A 113 -11.67 14.62 -29.93
C ALA A 113 -10.70 13.66 -29.23
N ALA A 114 -10.55 12.46 -29.80
CA ALA A 114 -9.58 11.48 -29.34
C ALA A 114 -8.56 11.15 -30.43
N GLY A 115 -7.27 10.99 -30.11
CA GLY A 115 -6.34 10.41 -31.08
C GLY A 115 -6.80 9.00 -31.46
N LEU A 116 -6.86 8.11 -30.47
CA LEU A 116 -7.44 6.78 -30.57
C LEU A 116 -8.71 6.69 -29.71
N LEU A 117 -9.83 6.36 -30.34
CA LEU A 117 -11.11 6.16 -29.68
C LEU A 117 -11.43 4.66 -29.60
N LEU A 118 -11.48 4.15 -28.37
CA LEU A 118 -11.86 2.78 -28.02
C LEU A 118 -13.24 2.84 -27.40
N ASP A 119 -14.20 2.26 -28.10
CA ASP A 119 -15.61 2.54 -27.85
C ASP A 119 -16.47 1.34 -28.18
N SER A 120 -17.57 1.18 -27.45
CA SER A 120 -18.55 0.13 -27.67
C SER A 120 -19.97 0.65 -27.52
N ASN A 121 -20.92 -0.07 -28.10
CA ASN A 121 -22.31 0.04 -27.72
C ASN A 121 -22.43 -0.39 -26.25
N VAL A 122 -23.19 0.34 -25.44
CA VAL A 122 -23.34 0.07 -23.99
C VAL A 122 -23.86 -1.35 -23.68
N SER A 123 -24.49 -2.01 -24.65
CA SER A 123 -24.94 -3.41 -24.55
C SER A 123 -23.90 -4.45 -24.97
N LEU A 124 -22.74 -4.01 -25.49
CA LEU A 124 -21.67 -4.86 -26.02
C LEU A 124 -20.37 -4.51 -25.29
N GLN A 125 -19.63 -5.51 -24.82
CA GLN A 125 -18.26 -5.29 -24.36
C GLN A 125 -17.30 -5.54 -25.52
N CYS A 126 -16.39 -4.59 -25.74
CA CYS A 126 -15.31 -4.75 -26.71
C CYS A 126 -14.01 -4.97 -25.97
N TYR A 127 -13.33 -6.07 -26.32
CA TYR A 127 -12.06 -6.45 -25.69
C TYR A 127 -10.90 -6.25 -26.66
N PHE A 128 -9.94 -5.43 -26.27
CA PHE A 128 -8.72 -5.21 -27.01
C PHE A 128 -7.60 -6.02 -26.37
N ASN A 129 -7.06 -7.01 -27.08
CA ASN A 129 -6.08 -7.90 -26.47
C ASN A 129 -4.75 -7.19 -26.20
N LYS A 130 -4.28 -6.43 -27.20
CA LYS A 130 -3.02 -5.71 -27.11
C LYS A 130 -3.08 -4.46 -27.95
N ILE A 131 -2.89 -3.31 -27.32
CA ILE A 131 -2.64 -2.04 -27.99
C ILE A 131 -1.16 -1.74 -27.76
N ASN A 132 -0.32 -2.04 -28.76
CA ASN A 132 1.06 -1.57 -28.74
C ASN A 132 1.01 -0.11 -29.15
N GLN A 133 1.00 0.79 -28.18
CA GLN A 133 0.78 2.19 -28.47
C GLN A 133 2.05 2.81 -29.07
N PRO A 134 1.87 3.61 -30.12
CA PRO A 134 2.74 4.75 -30.36
C PRO A 134 1.91 6.03 -30.48
N ARG A 135 2.64 7.13 -30.67
CA ARG A 135 2.22 8.51 -30.47
C ARG A 135 0.74 8.83 -30.70
N ALA A 136 0.06 9.29 -29.65
CA ALA A 136 -1.27 9.88 -29.75
C ALA A 136 -1.23 11.37 -29.38
N PHE A 137 -1.87 12.20 -30.21
CA PHE A 137 -1.96 13.64 -30.05
C PHE A 137 -3.42 14.09 -30.19
N ALA A 138 -3.86 14.97 -29.29
CA ALA A 138 -5.18 15.58 -29.41
C ALA A 138 -5.22 17.01 -28.85
N SER A 139 -4.85 17.97 -29.69
CA SER A 139 -4.55 19.34 -29.26
C SER A 139 -5.77 20.24 -29.07
N GLY A 140 -6.97 19.80 -29.50
CA GLY A 140 -8.22 20.51 -29.25
C GLY A 140 -8.53 20.60 -27.76
N VAL A 141 -9.37 21.57 -27.37
CA VAL A 141 -9.77 21.75 -25.97
C VAL A 141 -10.52 20.51 -25.49
N GLY A 142 -10.06 19.92 -24.39
CA GLY A 142 -10.60 18.64 -23.89
C GLY A 142 -10.24 17.42 -24.75
N GLY A 143 -9.36 17.59 -25.74
CA GLY A 143 -8.84 16.51 -26.58
C GLY A 143 -8.03 15.50 -25.77
N VAL A 144 -8.17 14.22 -26.12
CA VAL A 144 -7.55 13.09 -25.39
C VAL A 144 -6.66 12.27 -26.33
N GLY A 145 -5.45 11.91 -25.91
CA GLY A 145 -4.59 10.99 -26.69
C GLY A 145 -5.30 9.65 -26.96
N ILE A 146 -5.67 8.92 -25.89
CA ILE A 146 -6.48 7.70 -25.99
C ILE A 146 -7.68 7.79 -25.06
N ARG A 147 -8.87 7.51 -25.59
CA ARG A 147 -10.11 7.44 -24.81
C ARG A 147 -10.73 6.06 -24.86
N PHE A 148 -11.00 5.50 -23.69
CA PHE A 148 -11.87 4.34 -23.48
C PHE A 148 -13.23 4.81 -23.00
N THR A 149 -14.31 4.34 -23.64
CA THR A 149 -15.67 4.69 -23.23
C THR A 149 -16.66 3.55 -23.48
N ARG A 150 -17.82 3.65 -22.81
CA ARG A 150 -19.01 2.78 -22.97
C ARG A 150 -18.75 1.27 -22.84
N GLY A 151 -17.81 0.87 -21.97
CA GLY A 151 -17.48 -0.53 -21.72
C GLY A 151 -16.42 -1.13 -22.64
N ALA A 152 -15.70 -0.28 -23.39
CA ALA A 152 -14.52 -0.68 -24.12
C ALA A 152 -13.37 -0.94 -23.14
N ASN A 153 -12.81 -2.16 -23.18
CA ASN A 153 -11.75 -2.58 -22.26
C ASN A 153 -10.57 -3.14 -23.05
N ALA A 154 -9.36 -2.72 -22.74
CA ALA A 154 -8.14 -3.36 -23.20
C ALA A 154 -7.57 -4.25 -22.10
N ASN A 155 -7.28 -5.50 -22.45
CA ASN A 155 -6.48 -6.37 -21.60
C ASN A 155 -5.12 -5.74 -21.33
N GLN A 156 -4.48 -5.13 -22.34
CA GLN A 156 -3.15 -4.55 -22.24
C GLN A 156 -2.93 -3.38 -23.22
N VAL A 157 -2.46 -2.25 -22.70
CA VAL A 157 -1.88 -1.13 -23.44
C VAL A 157 -0.39 -1.07 -23.08
N PHE A 158 0.49 -1.19 -24.08
CA PHE A 158 1.93 -1.17 -23.87
C PHE A 158 2.61 -0.03 -24.59
N GLY A 159 3.53 0.62 -23.88
CA GLY A 159 4.46 1.58 -24.46
C GLY A 159 3.78 2.88 -24.88
N GLY A 160 4.47 3.56 -25.78
CA GLY A 160 3.93 4.72 -26.49
C GLY A 160 4.03 6.01 -25.72
N LYS A 161 3.46 7.05 -26.35
CA LYS A 161 3.59 8.42 -25.91
C LYS A 161 2.29 9.17 -26.15
N CYS A 162 1.67 9.67 -25.09
CA CYS A 162 0.51 10.55 -25.17
C CYS A 162 0.98 11.97 -24.87
N GLY A 163 0.96 12.88 -25.85
CA GLY A 163 1.38 14.24 -25.55
C GLY A 163 0.88 15.30 -26.49
N SER A 164 1.12 16.56 -26.12
CA SER A 164 0.51 17.73 -26.78
C SER A 164 -1.02 17.62 -26.86
N SER A 165 -1.62 16.97 -25.87
CA SER A 165 -3.06 16.81 -25.73
C SER A 165 -3.57 17.59 -24.53
N THR A 166 -4.88 17.86 -24.49
CA THR A 166 -5.47 18.33 -23.23
C THR A 166 -5.34 17.25 -22.16
N ARG A 167 -5.63 16.00 -22.52
CA ARG A 167 -5.46 14.83 -21.66
C ARG A 167 -4.71 13.70 -22.34
N GLY A 168 -3.85 13.00 -21.62
CA GLY A 168 -3.13 11.87 -22.18
C GLY A 168 -4.03 10.66 -22.43
N MET A 169 -4.60 10.12 -21.35
CA MET A 169 -5.55 9.01 -21.39
C MET A 169 -6.82 9.31 -20.59
N GLU A 170 -7.94 8.76 -21.04
CA GLU A 170 -9.23 8.89 -20.36
C GLU A 170 -9.98 7.55 -20.35
N PHE A 171 -10.49 7.15 -19.19
CA PHE A 171 -11.27 5.93 -18.97
C PHE A 171 -12.65 6.30 -18.43
N LEU A 172 -13.69 6.16 -19.26
CA LEU A 172 -15.06 6.58 -18.94
C LEU A 172 -16.04 5.41 -18.95
N SER A 173 -17.20 5.60 -18.35
CA SER A 173 -18.43 4.84 -18.66
C SER A 173 -18.22 3.32 -18.74
N LEU A 174 -17.97 2.67 -17.59
CA LEU A 174 -17.78 1.21 -17.46
C LEU A 174 -16.51 0.63 -18.10
N SER A 175 -15.59 1.46 -18.61
CA SER A 175 -14.30 1.02 -19.13
C SER A 175 -13.36 0.60 -17.99
N SER A 176 -13.52 -0.63 -17.51
CA SER A 176 -12.92 -1.17 -16.29
C SER A 176 -11.94 -2.31 -16.59
N GLY A 177 -11.00 -2.54 -15.67
CA GLY A 177 -10.06 -3.66 -15.82
C GLY A 177 -8.96 -3.42 -16.86
N ASN A 178 -8.68 -2.17 -17.24
CA ASN A 178 -7.62 -1.89 -18.21
C ASN A 178 -6.24 -2.00 -17.55
N TYR A 179 -5.28 -2.59 -18.25
CA TYR A 179 -3.87 -2.62 -17.84
C TYR A 179 -3.02 -1.77 -18.77
N ILE A 180 -2.31 -0.78 -18.20
CA ILE A 180 -1.48 0.18 -18.93
C ILE A 180 -0.06 0.04 -18.42
N ALA A 181 0.90 -0.19 -19.33
CA ALA A 181 2.30 -0.39 -18.95
C ALA A 181 3.29 0.35 -19.85
N GLY A 182 4.26 1.04 -19.25
CA GLY A 182 5.40 1.65 -19.96
C GLY A 182 5.02 2.82 -20.87
N THR A 183 3.91 3.51 -20.60
CA THR A 183 3.46 4.66 -21.39
C THR A 183 4.05 5.96 -20.85
N ASP A 184 4.59 6.77 -21.76
CA ASP A 184 5.05 8.13 -21.46
C ASP A 184 3.93 9.14 -21.74
N PHE A 185 3.70 10.06 -20.81
CA PHE A 185 2.73 11.12 -20.96
C PHE A 185 3.43 12.46 -20.97
N GLU A 186 3.43 13.16 -22.10
CA GLU A 186 4.21 14.38 -22.31
C GLU A 186 3.35 15.62 -22.42
N ASN A 187 3.80 16.73 -21.83
CA ASN A 187 3.29 18.09 -22.05
C ASN A 187 1.77 18.14 -22.32
N ASN A 188 0.98 17.67 -21.35
CA ASN A 188 -0.48 17.77 -21.40
C ASN A 188 -0.94 19.05 -20.72
N THR A 189 -1.97 19.69 -21.26
CA THR A 189 -2.36 21.03 -20.80
C THR A 189 -3.28 21.02 -19.57
N ASP A 190 -3.96 19.89 -19.29
CA ASP A 190 -4.89 19.74 -18.16
C ASP A 190 -4.46 18.62 -17.22
N ARG A 191 -4.50 17.37 -17.69
CA ARG A 191 -4.17 16.19 -16.87
C ARG A 191 -3.56 15.06 -17.68
N HIS A 192 -2.65 14.27 -17.12
CA HIS A 192 -2.12 13.12 -17.85
C HIS A 192 -3.16 12.00 -17.99
N ILE A 193 -3.83 11.63 -16.89
CA ILE A 193 -4.78 10.51 -16.87
C ILE A 193 -6.06 10.91 -16.14
N ARG A 194 -7.21 10.64 -16.76
CA ARG A 194 -8.53 10.75 -16.12
C ARG A 194 -9.20 9.37 -15.99
N VAL A 195 -9.62 9.02 -14.78
CA VAL A 195 -10.22 7.72 -14.47
C VAL A 195 -11.62 7.90 -13.86
N ASP A 196 -12.63 7.50 -14.62
CA ASP A 196 -14.06 7.52 -14.27
C ASP A 196 -14.70 6.14 -14.48
N ALA A 197 -13.91 5.11 -14.20
CA ALA A 197 -14.31 3.71 -14.22
C ALA A 197 -13.38 2.88 -13.32
N PRO A 198 -13.87 1.79 -12.72
CA PRO A 198 -13.13 1.07 -11.68
C PRO A 198 -12.06 0.13 -12.22
N ASN A 199 -11.18 -0.35 -11.33
CA ASN A 199 -10.23 -1.45 -11.54
C ASN A 199 -9.21 -1.23 -12.67
N ASN A 200 -8.82 0.01 -12.95
CA ASN A 200 -7.78 0.31 -13.95
C ASN A 200 -6.38 0.26 -13.31
N MET A 201 -5.41 -0.34 -14.00
CA MET A 201 -4.06 -0.56 -13.47
C MET A 201 -2.99 0.09 -14.34
N PHE A 202 -2.03 0.76 -13.70
CA PHE A 202 -0.95 1.51 -14.36
C PHE A 202 0.41 1.06 -13.83
N PHE A 203 1.33 0.69 -14.73
CA PHE A 203 2.64 0.14 -14.42
C PHE A 203 3.76 0.87 -15.16
N GLY A 204 4.76 1.39 -14.46
CA GLY A 204 5.94 1.96 -15.10
C GLY A 204 5.63 3.14 -16.02
N VAL A 205 4.62 3.96 -15.70
CA VAL A 205 4.25 5.12 -16.52
C VAL A 205 5.08 6.34 -16.11
N HIS A 206 5.50 7.12 -17.09
CA HIS A 206 6.26 8.35 -16.88
C HIS A 206 5.41 9.56 -17.27
N MET A 207 5.30 10.55 -16.38
CA MET A 207 4.49 11.74 -16.59
C MET A 207 5.39 12.98 -16.57
N GLU A 208 5.40 13.73 -17.67
CA GLU A 208 6.16 14.98 -17.78
C GLU A 208 5.33 16.18 -17.29
N THR A 209 5.17 17.23 -18.09
CA THR A 209 4.46 18.44 -17.71
C THR A 209 2.95 18.28 -17.82
N ALA A 210 2.23 18.46 -16.71
CA ALA A 210 0.81 18.80 -16.67
C ALA A 210 0.43 19.40 -15.31
N PRO A 211 -0.66 20.17 -15.20
CA PRO A 211 -1.19 20.57 -13.89
C PRO A 211 -1.51 19.37 -12.98
N ILE A 212 -2.12 18.31 -13.54
CA ILE A 212 -2.54 17.11 -12.81
C ILE A 212 -1.94 15.83 -13.43
N GLY A 213 -1.42 14.94 -12.59
CA GLY A 213 -1.00 13.60 -12.96
C GLY A 213 -2.20 12.69 -13.22
N PHE A 214 -2.74 12.13 -12.14
CA PHE A 214 -3.99 11.38 -12.16
C PHE A 214 -5.15 12.22 -11.63
N ASP A 215 -6.26 12.20 -12.34
CA ASP A 215 -7.57 12.66 -11.89
C ASP A 215 -8.51 11.45 -11.82
N ILE A 216 -8.76 10.98 -10.61
CA ILE A 216 -9.59 9.83 -10.29
C ILE A 216 -10.90 10.36 -9.72
N THR A 217 -12.01 10.06 -10.39
CA THR A 217 -13.34 10.48 -9.95
C THR A 217 -13.92 9.49 -8.93
N VAL A 218 -15.12 9.76 -8.43
CA VAL A 218 -15.86 8.84 -7.53
C VAL A 218 -16.12 7.45 -8.15
N ASN A 219 -16.15 7.33 -9.48
CA ASN A 219 -16.36 6.05 -10.17
C ASN A 219 -15.04 5.34 -10.49
N GLY A 220 -13.89 5.99 -10.28
CA GLY A 220 -12.55 5.47 -10.55
C GLY A 220 -12.00 4.52 -9.48
N THR A 221 -12.86 3.82 -8.74
CA THR A 221 -12.46 3.02 -7.57
C THR A 221 -11.47 1.90 -7.93
N HIS A 222 -10.61 1.53 -6.99
CA HIS A 222 -9.58 0.50 -7.17
C HIS A 222 -8.59 0.76 -8.33
N THR A 223 -8.28 2.03 -8.60
CA THR A 223 -7.23 2.39 -9.54
C THR A 223 -5.87 2.02 -8.95
N VAL A 224 -5.13 1.10 -9.58
CA VAL A 224 -3.81 0.63 -9.09
C VAL A 224 -2.69 1.31 -9.85
N ARG A 225 -1.64 1.74 -9.13
CA ARG A 225 -0.50 2.47 -9.71
C ARG A 225 0.81 1.95 -9.16
N ILE A 226 1.68 1.46 -10.03
CA ILE A 226 2.94 0.82 -9.66
C ILE A 226 4.07 1.41 -10.51
N GLY A 227 5.13 1.91 -9.88
CA GLY A 227 6.29 2.47 -10.59
C GLY A 227 5.94 3.68 -11.46
N THR A 228 5.04 4.56 -11.00
CA THR A 228 4.71 5.80 -11.72
C THR A 228 5.67 6.90 -11.32
N SER A 229 6.30 7.56 -12.30
CA SER A 229 7.17 8.72 -12.07
C SER A 229 6.54 10.00 -12.60
N PHE A 230 6.67 11.10 -11.86
CA PHE A 230 6.17 12.42 -12.22
C PHE A 230 7.34 13.40 -12.34
N ALA A 231 7.34 14.23 -13.39
CA ALA A 231 8.25 15.36 -13.49
C ALA A 231 7.91 16.43 -12.46
N THR A 232 8.90 17.25 -12.12
CA THR A 232 8.83 18.26 -11.05
C THR A 232 7.73 19.30 -11.25
N ASN A 233 7.27 19.47 -12.49
CA ASN A 233 6.24 20.43 -12.89
C ASN A 233 4.81 19.86 -12.83
N VAL A 234 4.62 18.58 -12.46
CA VAL A 234 3.30 18.05 -12.10
C VAL A 234 2.88 18.61 -10.75
N THR A 235 1.93 19.55 -10.75
CA THR A 235 1.54 20.27 -9.52
C THR A 235 0.74 19.38 -8.58
N VAL A 236 -0.23 18.64 -9.12
CA VAL A 236 -1.04 17.67 -8.38
C VAL A 236 -0.77 16.30 -8.95
N GLN A 237 0.04 15.49 -8.27
CA GLN A 237 0.34 14.13 -8.74
C GLN A 237 -0.93 13.27 -8.82
N VAL A 238 -1.84 13.45 -7.86
CA VAL A 238 -3.07 12.67 -7.73
C VAL A 238 -4.18 13.55 -7.17
N GLN A 239 -5.28 13.65 -7.90
CA GLN A 239 -6.56 14.16 -7.44
C GLN A 239 -7.52 12.96 -7.40
N ASP A 240 -7.97 12.55 -6.21
CA ASP A 240 -8.90 11.43 -6.05
C ASP A 240 -10.16 11.90 -5.33
N ALA A 241 -11.27 11.96 -6.06
CA ALA A 241 -12.56 12.40 -5.55
C ALA A 241 -13.33 11.29 -4.81
N SER A 242 -12.97 10.02 -5.01
CA SER A 242 -13.58 8.89 -4.27
C SER A 242 -13.14 8.87 -2.81
N VAL A 243 -12.00 9.51 -2.52
CA VAL A 243 -11.42 9.65 -1.19
C VAL A 243 -11.87 10.98 -0.59
N HIS A 244 -13.09 11.02 -0.04
CA HIS A 244 -13.52 12.18 0.74
C HIS A 244 -12.65 12.35 1.98
N GLY A 245 -11.73 13.31 1.93
CA GLY A 245 -10.89 13.74 3.04
C GLY A 245 -9.44 13.26 2.94
N ALA A 246 -8.64 13.92 2.11
CA ALA A 246 -7.17 13.98 2.16
C ALA A 246 -6.40 12.71 2.60
N VAL A 247 -6.85 11.51 2.22
CA VAL A 247 -6.02 10.31 2.31
C VAL A 247 -5.19 10.30 1.05
N LEU A 248 -4.05 10.97 1.13
CA LEU A 248 -2.95 10.80 0.20
C LEU A 248 -2.63 9.30 0.19
N GLU A 249 -2.89 8.64 -0.94
CA GLU A 249 -2.56 7.23 -1.12
C GLU A 249 -1.10 7.02 -0.70
N THR A 250 -0.88 6.12 0.26
CA THR A 250 0.44 5.86 0.84
C THR A 250 1.39 5.35 -0.24
N ARG A 251 2.22 6.27 -0.69
CA ARG A 251 3.37 6.13 -1.57
C ARG A 251 4.26 4.94 -1.17
N ASN A 252 4.49 4.02 -2.11
CA ASN A 252 5.66 3.15 -2.13
C ASN A 252 6.55 3.62 -3.29
N ASP A 253 7.30 4.70 -3.05
CA ASP A 253 8.33 5.17 -3.96
C ASP A 253 9.70 4.81 -3.36
N SER A 254 10.37 3.80 -3.91
CA SER A 254 11.82 3.68 -3.74
C SER A 254 12.51 4.64 -4.71
N THR A 255 12.55 5.92 -4.37
CA THR A 255 13.35 6.91 -5.10
C THR A 255 14.84 6.77 -4.76
N THR A 256 15.44 5.62 -5.05
CA THR A 256 16.90 5.55 -5.08
C THR A 256 17.34 4.46 -6.05
N GLY A 257 17.87 4.94 -7.18
CA GLY A 257 18.55 4.10 -8.17
C GLY A 257 19.58 3.21 -7.47
N GLY A 258 19.49 1.92 -7.75
CA GLY A 258 20.33 0.91 -7.13
C GLY A 258 19.87 -0.46 -7.57
N VAL A 259 20.50 -0.93 -8.63
CA VAL A 259 20.39 -2.28 -9.18
C VAL A 259 20.54 -3.32 -8.05
N THR A 260 19.49 -4.08 -7.74
CA THR A 260 19.51 -5.52 -7.40
C THR A 260 18.12 -6.00 -6.95
N GLY A 261 17.69 -7.15 -7.48
CA GLY A 261 16.35 -7.71 -7.35
C GLY A 261 15.94 -8.18 -5.95
N GLU A 262 15.62 -7.24 -5.07
CA GLU A 262 14.90 -7.52 -3.82
C GLU A 262 13.61 -6.69 -3.76
N LEU A 263 12.47 -7.37 -3.63
CA LEU A 263 11.17 -6.78 -3.35
C LEU A 263 11.17 -6.29 -1.89
N LYS A 264 11.73 -5.10 -1.64
CA LYS A 264 11.81 -4.51 -0.31
C LYS A 264 10.50 -3.78 0.00
N PHE A 265 9.72 -4.33 0.92
CA PHE A 265 8.70 -3.56 1.63
C PHE A 265 9.42 -2.48 2.45
N GLY A 266 9.27 -1.22 2.06
CA GLY A 266 9.75 -0.09 2.83
C GLY A 266 9.06 -0.01 4.21
N PRO A 267 9.61 0.79 5.16
CA PRO A 267 9.01 0.97 6.47
C PRO A 267 7.60 1.58 6.33
N MET A 268 6.58 0.78 6.64
CA MET A 268 5.19 1.22 6.70
C MET A 268 5.06 2.27 7.81
N ARG A 269 4.83 3.54 7.44
CA ARG A 269 4.42 4.59 8.38
C ARG A 269 2.91 4.74 8.34
N GLY A 270 2.21 3.93 9.12
CA GLY A 270 0.80 4.16 9.42
C GLY A 270 0.68 5.26 10.47
N ARG A 271 0.15 6.44 10.09
CA ARG A 271 -0.34 7.43 11.06
C ARG A 271 -1.86 7.49 10.93
N SER A 272 -2.56 6.68 11.73
CA SER A 272 -4.00 6.84 11.89
C SER A 272 -4.26 8.12 12.68
N SER A 273 -4.87 9.10 12.03
CA SER A 273 -5.47 10.25 12.69
C SER A 273 -6.97 10.04 12.58
N TYR A 274 -7.66 9.97 13.72
CA TYR A 274 -9.11 9.80 13.92
C TYR A 274 -9.63 8.36 14.11
N PHE A 275 -9.98 8.06 15.36
CA PHE A 275 -10.88 6.99 15.75
C PHE A 275 -12.30 7.58 15.88
N THR A 276 -13.17 7.33 14.89
CA THR A 276 -14.58 7.14 15.20
C THR A 276 -14.79 5.67 15.57
N THR A 277 -15.82 5.38 16.35
CA THR A 277 -16.06 4.15 17.15
C THR A 277 -16.17 2.83 16.38
N SER A 278 -15.74 2.75 15.11
CA SER A 278 -15.97 1.57 14.27
C SER A 278 -14.97 1.34 13.12
N SER A 279 -13.78 1.96 13.14
CA SER A 279 -12.77 1.72 12.11
C SER A 279 -11.73 0.69 12.56
N ILE A 280 -11.76 -0.52 11.99
CA ILE A 280 -10.73 -1.54 12.17
C ILE A 280 -9.68 -1.36 11.08
N CYS A 281 -8.44 -1.08 11.46
CA CYS A 281 -7.29 -1.23 10.56
C CYS A 281 -6.85 -2.70 10.63
N MET A 282 -7.29 -3.52 9.68
CA MET A 282 -6.82 -4.90 9.53
C MET A 282 -5.57 -4.88 8.66
N ILE A 283 -4.42 -5.18 9.26
CA ILE A 283 -3.21 -5.54 8.51
C ILE A 283 -3.16 -7.06 8.53
N ASP A 284 -3.70 -7.67 7.48
CA ASP A 284 -3.61 -9.11 7.28
C ASP A 284 -2.26 -9.42 6.64
N PHE A 285 -1.32 -9.91 7.45
CA PHE A 285 -0.11 -10.51 6.91
C PHE A 285 -0.52 -11.88 6.41
N ASP A 286 -0.75 -11.99 5.11
CA ASP A 286 -1.06 -13.22 4.42
C ASP A 286 0.12 -14.22 4.55
N ILE A 287 0.20 -14.92 5.69
CA ILE A 287 1.18 -15.99 5.93
C ILE A 287 0.53 -17.30 5.44
N TYR A 288 0.26 -17.38 4.13
CA TYR A 288 -0.40 -18.55 3.53
C TYR A 288 0.55 -19.73 3.20
N ASN A 289 1.74 -19.82 3.81
CA ASN A 289 2.60 -20.98 3.65
C ASN A 289 3.26 -21.41 4.95
N SER A 290 2.79 -22.54 5.50
CA SER A 290 3.08 -23.10 6.82
C SER A 290 4.50 -23.63 7.02
N ALA A 291 5.46 -23.26 6.18
CA ALA A 291 6.83 -23.78 6.21
C ALA A 291 7.90 -22.72 6.59
N ALA A 292 7.58 -21.43 6.59
CA ALA A 292 8.52 -20.38 6.94
C ALA A 292 8.06 -19.60 8.18
N ALA A 293 8.96 -19.44 9.15
CA ALA A 293 8.72 -18.57 10.29
C ALA A 293 8.57 -17.13 9.80
N GLY A 294 7.35 -16.59 9.88
CA GLY A 294 7.11 -15.17 9.68
C GLY A 294 7.79 -14.37 10.79
N LEU A 295 8.92 -13.75 10.49
CA LEU A 295 9.58 -12.81 11.40
C LEU A 295 8.95 -11.43 11.21
N ILE A 296 8.19 -10.97 12.19
CA ILE A 296 7.74 -9.57 12.23
C ILE A 296 8.71 -8.78 13.10
N GLN A 297 9.53 -7.96 12.45
CA GLN A 297 10.52 -7.13 13.14
C GLN A 297 10.06 -5.67 13.21
N TYR A 298 9.43 -5.30 14.33
CA TYR A 298 8.92 -3.94 14.56
C TYR A 298 10.03 -2.90 14.84
N PHE A 299 11.18 -3.34 15.32
CA PHE A 299 12.29 -2.46 15.69
C PHE A 299 13.61 -3.00 15.13
N ARG A 300 14.13 -2.35 14.09
CA ARG A 300 15.48 -2.59 13.55
C ARG A 300 16.18 -1.24 13.41
N ASN A 301 17.40 -1.12 13.94
CA ASN A 301 18.23 0.10 13.85
C ASN A 301 17.59 1.39 14.42
N MET A 302 16.84 1.29 15.53
CA MET A 302 16.30 2.47 16.20
C MET A 302 17.44 3.19 16.93
N VAL A 303 17.81 4.39 16.45
CA VAL A 303 18.86 5.27 17.05
C VAL A 303 18.23 6.32 17.99
N THR A 304 16.95 6.19 18.31
CA THR A 304 16.22 7.18 19.11
C THR A 304 16.42 6.95 20.60
N SER A 305 16.79 7.99 21.33
CA SER A 305 16.62 8.05 22.78
C SER A 305 15.11 8.09 23.12
N GLY A 306 14.67 7.25 24.06
CA GLY A 306 13.26 7.22 24.51
C GLY A 306 12.61 5.85 24.57
N GLU A 307 11.39 5.82 25.13
CA GLU A 307 10.56 4.62 25.25
C GLU A 307 9.86 4.32 23.92
N CYS A 308 10.06 3.11 23.41
CA CYS A 308 9.35 2.58 22.25
C CYS A 308 8.39 1.50 22.72
N SER A 309 7.16 1.45 22.21
CA SER A 309 6.20 0.42 22.62
C SER A 309 5.42 -0.14 21.43
N VAL A 310 5.13 -1.44 21.50
CA VAL A 310 4.14 -2.11 20.64
C VAL A 310 2.98 -2.51 21.53
N SER A 311 1.78 -2.07 21.17
CA SER A 311 0.55 -2.43 21.87
C SER A 311 -0.32 -3.28 20.97
N TYR A 312 -0.67 -4.48 21.43
CA TYR A 312 -1.65 -5.35 20.81
C TYR A 312 -2.98 -5.17 21.50
N TYR A 313 -3.99 -4.73 20.76
CA TYR A 313 -5.35 -4.61 21.25
C TYR A 313 -6.09 -5.91 20.96
N LYS A 314 -6.84 -6.42 21.93
CA LYS A 314 -7.82 -7.47 21.66
C LYS A 314 -8.89 -6.92 20.71
N GLY A 315 -9.41 -7.77 19.82
CA GLY A 315 -10.39 -7.38 18.81
C GLY A 315 -11.71 -6.84 19.37
N ASP A 316 -11.98 -7.07 20.66
CA ASP A 316 -13.13 -6.56 21.40
C ASP A 316 -12.87 -5.21 22.10
N GLY A 317 -11.65 -4.65 21.98
CA GLY A 317 -11.23 -3.41 22.63
C GLY A 317 -11.05 -3.51 24.15
N SER A 318 -11.22 -4.68 24.77
CA SER A 318 -11.27 -4.84 26.23
C SER A 318 -9.89 -5.01 26.90
N GLY A 319 -8.83 -5.24 26.11
CA GLY A 319 -7.50 -5.51 26.64
C GLY A 319 -6.37 -5.03 25.75
N VAL A 320 -5.30 -4.53 26.36
CA VAL A 320 -4.07 -4.10 25.69
C VAL A 320 -2.89 -4.88 26.27
N VAL A 321 -2.16 -5.59 25.41
CA VAL A 321 -0.85 -6.15 25.74
C VAL A 321 0.22 -5.24 25.17
N THR A 322 0.94 -4.52 26.04
CA THR A 322 2.02 -3.63 25.62
C THR A 322 3.38 -4.25 25.92
N ILE A 323 4.21 -4.39 24.89
CA ILE A 323 5.64 -4.67 25.00
C ILE A 323 6.36 -3.33 24.87
N LYS A 324 7.09 -2.93 25.91
CA LYS A 324 7.90 -1.71 25.91
C LYS A 324 9.39 -2.05 25.80
N LEU A 325 10.08 -1.29 24.97
CA LEU A 325 11.53 -1.30 24.82
C LEU A 325 12.03 0.10 25.16
N ASN A 326 12.76 0.24 26.25
CA ASN A 326 13.43 1.50 26.59
C ASN A 326 14.84 1.47 26.01
N ALA A 327 15.05 2.18 24.89
CA ALA A 327 16.33 2.20 24.19
C ALA A 327 17.44 2.86 25.02
N SER A 328 17.08 3.72 25.99
CA SER A 328 18.04 4.43 26.86
C SER A 328 18.58 3.54 27.98
N THR A 329 17.83 2.52 28.40
CA THR A 329 18.21 1.61 29.51
C THR A 329 18.44 0.17 29.07
N GLY A 330 18.10 -0.19 27.82
CA GLY A 330 18.10 -1.57 27.35
C GLY A 330 17.00 -2.44 27.97
N GLU A 331 16.04 -1.83 28.68
CA GLU A 331 14.99 -2.54 29.39
C GLU A 331 13.89 -3.00 28.43
N ILE A 332 13.60 -4.30 28.45
CA ILE A 332 12.41 -4.89 27.85
C ILE A 332 11.40 -5.07 28.99
N SER A 333 10.39 -4.21 29.05
CA SER A 333 9.24 -4.42 29.93
C SER A 333 8.05 -4.89 29.12
N SER A 334 7.89 -6.20 29.01
CA SER A 334 6.54 -6.76 28.97
C SER A 334 6.05 -6.72 30.40
N ARG A 335 4.92 -6.04 30.68
CA ARG A 335 4.33 -6.09 32.03
C ARG A 335 4.22 -7.55 32.51
N ASP A 336 4.20 -7.70 33.84
CA ASP A 336 3.89 -8.89 34.65
C ASP A 336 3.50 -10.12 33.83
N ILE A 337 4.21 -11.24 33.99
CA ILE A 337 3.75 -12.53 33.47
C ILE A 337 2.40 -12.82 34.12
N LEU A 338 1.33 -12.49 33.41
CA LEU A 338 -0.05 -12.75 33.81
C LEU A 338 -0.31 -14.21 33.55
N GLN A 339 -0.02 -15.03 34.55
CA GLN A 339 -0.45 -16.42 34.53
C GLN A 339 -1.94 -16.43 34.88
N SER A 340 -2.77 -16.79 33.89
CA SER A 340 -4.18 -17.12 34.12
C SER A 340 -4.31 -18.62 34.24
N ASP A 341 -5.12 -19.09 35.19
CA ASP A 341 -5.61 -20.46 35.17
C ASP A 341 -6.72 -20.60 34.10
N ASN A 342 -6.97 -21.83 33.64
CA ASN A 342 -8.02 -22.15 32.64
C ASN A 342 -9.44 -21.70 33.07
N ALA A 343 -9.62 -21.20 34.30
CA ALA A 343 -10.88 -20.70 34.83
C ALA A 343 -11.04 -19.17 34.70
N GLY A 344 -10.04 -18.44 34.18
CA GLY A 344 -10.16 -17.03 33.81
C GLY A 344 -10.38 -16.04 34.98
N ALA A 345 -10.31 -16.50 36.23
CA ALA A 345 -10.74 -15.70 37.38
C ALA A 345 -9.58 -15.11 38.19
N ASN A 346 -8.40 -15.73 38.20
CA ASN A 346 -7.29 -15.26 39.03
C ASN A 346 -6.06 -14.97 38.18
N THR A 347 -5.86 -13.69 37.86
CA THR A 347 -4.59 -13.23 37.31
C THR A 347 -3.56 -13.10 38.44
N ARG A 348 -2.47 -13.86 38.35
CA ARG A 348 -1.30 -13.69 39.23
C ARG A 348 -0.25 -12.84 38.54
N ARG A 349 0.38 -11.94 39.29
CA ARG A 349 1.44 -11.04 38.81
C ARG A 349 2.80 -11.50 39.36
N VAL A 350 3.83 -11.48 38.53
CA VAL A 350 5.23 -11.58 38.97
C VAL A 350 5.92 -10.26 38.62
N MET A 351 6.29 -9.50 39.66
CA MET A 351 6.87 -8.17 39.56
C MET A 351 8.32 -8.17 40.01
N ARG A 352 9.13 -7.27 39.45
CA ARG A 352 10.51 -7.00 39.91
C ARG A 352 10.59 -5.60 40.51
N ARG A 353 10.82 -5.47 41.83
CA ARG A 353 10.83 -4.19 42.57
C ARG A 353 11.84 -4.16 43.71
N ALA A 354 12.19 -2.99 44.24
CA ALA A 354 13.10 -2.88 45.38
C ALA A 354 12.43 -3.15 46.75
N SER A 355 11.11 -3.06 46.81
CA SER A 355 10.27 -3.28 48.01
C SER A 355 8.90 -3.83 47.64
N ILE A 356 8.15 -4.30 48.63
CA ILE A 356 6.71 -4.57 48.46
C ILE A 356 5.96 -3.27 48.07
N PRO A 357 4.89 -3.36 47.27
CA PRO A 357 4.05 -2.21 46.96
C PRO A 357 3.32 -1.67 48.19
N THR A 358 3.17 -0.34 48.27
CA THR A 358 2.37 0.34 49.29
C THR A 358 0.99 0.77 48.78
N SER A 359 0.72 0.60 47.49
CA SER A 359 -0.56 0.90 46.84
C SER A 359 -0.85 -0.06 45.67
N GLY A 360 -2.13 -0.14 45.28
CA GLY A 360 -2.62 -0.98 44.17
C GLY A 360 -3.32 -2.24 44.65
N PHE A 361 -4.21 -2.82 43.85
CA PHE A 361 -4.91 -4.07 44.19
C PHE A 361 -4.08 -5.28 43.75
N TYR A 362 -3.86 -6.22 44.68
CA TYR A 362 -3.08 -7.45 44.47
C TYR A 362 -3.89 -8.67 44.90
N ASN A 363 -3.65 -9.77 44.21
CA ASN A 363 -4.30 -11.06 44.47
C ASN A 363 -3.39 -11.97 45.29
N VAL A 364 -3.99 -12.94 45.98
CA VAL A 364 -3.22 -13.99 46.65
C VAL A 364 -2.39 -14.76 45.62
N GLY A 365 -1.09 -14.89 45.89
CA GLY A 365 -0.13 -15.54 45.01
C GLY A 365 0.62 -14.61 44.06
N ASP A 366 0.34 -13.30 44.07
CA ASP A 366 1.21 -12.32 43.40
C ASP A 366 2.61 -12.35 44.02
N VAL A 367 3.64 -12.21 43.20
CA VAL A 367 5.05 -12.34 43.59
C VAL A 367 5.79 -11.03 43.33
N VAL A 368 6.63 -10.62 44.27
CA VAL A 368 7.62 -9.56 44.07
C VAL A 368 9.01 -10.17 44.22
N GLU A 369 9.79 -10.15 43.15
CA GLU A 369 11.22 -10.47 43.17
C GLU A 369 12.03 -9.18 43.39
N ARG A 370 12.91 -9.18 44.41
CA ARG A 370 13.71 -8.01 44.72
C ARG A 370 14.80 -7.81 43.65
N VAL A 371 14.92 -6.61 43.09
CA VAL A 371 15.94 -6.29 42.07
C VAL A 371 17.35 -6.05 42.62
N ASN A 372 17.47 -5.78 43.92
CA ASN A 372 18.71 -5.36 44.57
C ASN A 372 18.85 -5.91 46.00
N PRO A 373 18.81 -7.24 46.21
CA PRO A 373 19.02 -7.82 47.53
C PRO A 373 20.45 -7.58 48.03
N THR A 374 20.59 -7.16 49.28
CA THR A 374 21.89 -6.91 49.94
C THR A 374 21.87 -7.45 51.36
N ALA A 375 23.03 -7.48 52.04
CA ALA A 375 23.08 -7.89 53.45
C ALA A 375 22.19 -7.03 54.36
N ALA A 376 22.04 -5.73 54.08
CA ALA A 376 21.16 -4.83 54.82
C ALA A 376 19.67 -4.96 54.45
N ASN A 377 19.37 -5.63 53.33
CA ASN A 377 18.04 -5.81 52.76
C ASN A 377 17.91 -7.24 52.21
N PRO A 378 17.87 -8.26 53.08
CA PRO A 378 18.15 -9.64 52.71
C PRO A 378 17.03 -10.32 51.91
N VAL A 379 15.79 -9.82 51.96
CA VAL A 379 14.65 -10.47 51.28
C VAL A 379 14.80 -10.41 49.77
N THR A 380 14.78 -11.57 49.11
CA THR A 380 14.86 -11.71 47.65
C THR A 380 13.50 -11.90 47.00
N ARG A 381 12.49 -12.39 47.75
CA ARG A 381 11.13 -12.59 47.24
C ARG A 381 10.08 -12.40 48.32
N TRP A 382 8.99 -11.73 47.95
CA TRP A 382 7.72 -11.72 48.70
C TRP A 382 6.60 -12.32 47.89
N VAL A 383 5.62 -12.90 48.59
CA VAL A 383 4.35 -13.39 48.04
C VAL A 383 3.19 -12.71 48.76
N CYS A 384 2.19 -12.28 48.01
CA CYS A 384 0.94 -11.76 48.55
C CYS A 384 0.12 -12.94 49.12
N ILE A 385 -0.04 -12.98 50.43
CA ILE A 385 -0.75 -14.06 51.14
C ILE A 385 -2.23 -13.72 51.41
N ALA A 386 -2.58 -12.43 51.37
CA ALA A 386 -3.96 -11.97 51.41
C ALA A 386 -4.13 -10.81 50.43
N GLY A 387 -5.11 -10.92 49.52
CA GLY A 387 -5.36 -9.89 48.51
C GLY A 387 -5.87 -8.57 49.12
N GLY A 388 -5.77 -7.48 48.37
CA GLY A 388 -6.25 -6.16 48.79
C GLY A 388 -5.41 -5.01 48.26
N SER A 389 -5.57 -3.82 48.84
CA SER A 389 -4.79 -2.63 48.50
C SER A 389 -4.01 -2.11 49.72
N PRO A 390 -2.69 -2.41 49.86
CA PRO A 390 -1.79 -3.08 48.90
C PRO A 390 -1.69 -4.62 49.02
N GLY A 391 -2.58 -5.26 49.77
CA GLY A 391 -2.47 -6.69 50.10
C GLY A 391 -1.51 -6.95 51.25
N THR A 392 -1.55 -8.17 51.80
CA THR A 392 -0.64 -8.62 52.86
C THR A 392 0.48 -9.44 52.24
N TRP A 393 1.72 -8.97 52.42
CA TRP A 393 2.91 -9.57 51.84
C TRP A 393 3.72 -10.31 52.89
N GLN A 394 4.29 -11.45 52.49
CA GLN A 394 5.20 -12.23 53.33
C GLN A 394 6.46 -12.59 52.55
N ALA A 395 7.63 -12.43 53.19
CA ALA A 395 8.89 -12.90 52.65
C ALA A 395 8.89 -14.43 52.50
N THR A 396 9.24 -14.92 51.31
CA THR A 396 9.33 -16.37 51.04
C THR A 396 10.72 -16.80 50.57
N ALA A 397 11.62 -15.85 50.28
CA ALA A 397 13.03 -16.13 50.03
C ALA A 397 13.90 -14.95 50.49
N TRP A 398 15.07 -15.24 51.04
CA TRP A 398 16.03 -14.25 51.55
C TRP A 398 17.46 -14.80 51.54
N ILE A 399 18.42 -13.90 51.64
CA ILE A 399 19.83 -14.22 51.90
C ILE A 399 20.00 -14.39 53.40
N VAL A 400 20.57 -15.52 53.84
CA VAL A 400 20.98 -15.70 55.24
C VAL A 400 22.28 -14.94 55.45
N VAL A 401 22.24 -13.90 56.29
CA VAL A 401 23.40 -13.04 56.58
C VAL A 401 24.00 -13.43 57.93
N ARG A 402 25.33 -13.34 58.06
CA ARG A 402 26.07 -13.55 59.31
C ARG A 402 26.78 -12.26 59.72
N GLY A 403 26.73 -11.91 60.99
CA GLY A 403 27.44 -10.74 61.52
C GLY A 403 27.06 -10.42 62.97
N PRO A 404 27.60 -9.33 63.54
CA PRO A 404 27.29 -8.93 64.91
C PRO A 404 25.84 -8.42 65.05
N THR A 405 25.36 -8.28 66.29
CA THR A 405 24.04 -7.72 66.60
C THR A 405 23.82 -6.32 66.00
N SER A 406 24.86 -5.48 65.97
CA SER A 406 24.81 -4.14 65.39
C SER A 406 24.62 -4.12 63.87
N SER A 407 24.83 -5.25 63.19
CA SER A 407 24.67 -5.39 61.73
C SER A 407 23.39 -6.14 61.33
N ARG A 408 22.50 -6.44 62.29
CA ARG A 408 21.20 -7.03 61.98
C ARG A 408 20.41 -6.11 61.04
N PRO A 409 19.81 -6.63 59.96
CA PRO A 409 18.99 -5.83 59.04
C PRO A 409 17.81 -5.17 59.74
N ASN A 410 17.44 -3.95 59.31
CA ASN A 410 16.20 -3.31 59.73
C ASN A 410 15.04 -3.83 58.89
N LEU A 411 14.21 -4.69 59.50
CA LEU A 411 13.16 -5.44 58.82
C LEU A 411 11.77 -4.94 59.21
N GLY A 412 10.84 -4.95 58.25
CA GLY A 412 9.44 -4.63 58.50
C GLY A 412 8.61 -5.87 58.88
N ALA A 413 7.33 -5.66 59.18
CA ALA A 413 6.40 -6.75 59.51
C ALA A 413 6.26 -7.79 58.37
N ALA A 414 6.34 -7.35 57.11
CA ALA A 414 6.22 -8.23 55.94
C ALA A 414 7.45 -9.15 55.72
N ASP A 415 8.55 -8.88 56.42
CA ASP A 415 9.81 -9.65 56.31
C ASP A 415 9.87 -10.78 57.35
N VAL A 416 8.73 -11.15 57.94
CA VAL A 416 8.63 -12.27 58.89
C VAL A 416 9.23 -13.55 58.30
N GLY A 417 10.02 -14.25 59.11
CA GLY A 417 10.70 -15.49 58.72
C GLY A 417 12.16 -15.32 58.31
N VAL A 418 12.62 -14.10 58.00
CA VAL A 418 14.03 -13.85 57.65
C VAL A 418 14.96 -14.33 58.76
N GLU A 419 16.02 -15.02 58.36
CA GLU A 419 17.02 -15.60 59.26
C GLU A 419 18.35 -14.83 59.23
N TYR A 420 19.00 -14.76 60.40
CA TYR A 420 20.31 -14.15 60.58
C TYR A 420 21.16 -15.01 61.52
N LEU A 421 22.47 -15.08 61.27
CA LEU A 421 23.44 -15.77 62.14
C LEU A 421 24.19 -14.72 62.98
N ASP A 422 23.74 -14.50 64.21
CA ASP A 422 24.29 -13.45 65.07
C ASP A 422 25.55 -13.90 65.80
N THR A 423 26.69 -13.26 65.46
CA THR A 423 27.99 -13.59 66.03
C THR A 423 28.28 -12.92 67.38
N THR A 424 27.49 -11.94 67.79
CA THR A 424 27.57 -11.32 69.13
C THR A 424 26.94 -12.22 70.19
N LEU A 425 25.85 -12.93 69.84
CA LEU A 425 25.20 -13.88 70.75
C LEU A 425 26.07 -15.14 70.99
N VAL A 426 26.72 -15.64 69.93
CA VAL A 426 27.72 -16.74 69.97
C VAL A 426 28.69 -16.53 68.82
N GLY A 427 30.02 -16.61 69.04
CA GLY A 427 31.02 -16.31 67.99
C GLY A 427 30.88 -17.12 66.69
N ALA A 428 30.34 -18.35 66.76
CA ALA A 428 30.03 -19.17 65.60
C ALA A 428 28.82 -18.67 64.78
N GLY A 429 27.99 -17.79 65.34
CA GLY A 429 26.71 -17.34 64.81
C GLY A 429 25.55 -18.12 65.42
N LYS A 430 24.75 -17.50 66.30
CA LYS A 430 23.49 -18.08 66.78
C LYS A 430 22.40 -17.79 65.74
N PRO A 431 21.71 -18.82 65.20
CA PRO A 431 20.56 -18.60 64.32
C PRO A 431 19.44 -17.90 65.07
N ILE A 432 18.98 -16.78 64.50
CA ILE A 432 17.86 -15.99 64.97
C ILE A 432 16.92 -15.72 63.80
N ARG A 433 15.63 -15.55 64.08
CA ARG A 433 14.58 -15.34 63.07
C ARG A 433 13.77 -14.08 63.41
N TRP A 434 13.42 -13.32 62.38
CA TRP A 434 12.56 -12.16 62.52
C TRP A 434 11.08 -12.56 62.62
N THR A 435 10.39 -12.13 63.66
CA THR A 435 8.95 -12.44 63.87
C THR A 435 8.00 -11.47 63.18
N GLY A 436 8.52 -10.44 62.52
CA GLY A 436 7.76 -9.27 62.08
C GLY A 436 7.82 -8.10 63.07
N ALA A 437 8.29 -8.34 64.30
CA ALA A 437 8.40 -7.32 65.34
C ALA A 437 9.73 -7.36 66.12
N ALA A 438 10.31 -8.54 66.32
CA ALA A 438 11.56 -8.72 67.05
C ALA A 438 12.39 -9.87 66.47
N TRP A 439 13.69 -9.87 66.75
CA TRP A 439 14.55 -11.01 66.54
C TRP A 439 14.35 -12.00 67.70
N VAL A 440 14.07 -13.25 67.37
CA VAL A 440 13.97 -14.33 68.36
C VAL A 440 14.95 -15.44 68.06
N ASP A 441 15.45 -16.09 69.09
CA ASP A 441 16.19 -17.33 68.92
C ASP A 441 15.28 -18.53 68.64
N MET A 442 15.89 -19.71 68.47
CA MET A 442 15.17 -20.95 68.19
C MET A 442 14.27 -21.43 69.35
N ALA A 443 14.42 -20.88 70.56
CA ALA A 443 13.53 -21.14 71.69
C ALA A 443 12.36 -20.14 71.77
N GLY A 444 12.33 -19.13 70.88
CA GLY A 444 11.33 -18.07 70.86
C GLY A 444 11.62 -16.92 71.82
N ALA A 445 12.81 -16.90 72.45
CA ALA A 445 13.22 -15.78 73.31
C ALA A 445 13.67 -14.60 72.45
N ILE A 446 13.26 -13.38 72.82
CA ILE A 446 13.71 -12.15 72.16
C ILE A 446 15.20 -11.92 72.47
N VAL A 447 15.99 -11.60 71.45
CA VAL A 447 17.47 -11.46 71.53
C VAL A 447 18.01 -10.25 70.78
#